data_AF-A0A330L6J1-F1
#
_entry.id   AF-A0A330L6J1-F1
#
_cell.length_a   1.000
_cell.length_b   1.000
_cell.length_c   1.000
_cell.angle_alpha   90.00
_cell.angle_beta   90.00
_cell.angle_gamma   90.00
#
_symmetry.space_group_name_H-M   'P 1'
#
loop_
_entity.id
_entity.type
_entity.pdbx_description
1 polymer ?
#
loop_
_entity_poly.entity_id
_entity_poly.type
_entity_poly.pdbx_seq_one_letter_code
_entity_poly.pdbx_strand_id
1 'polypeptide(L)'
;MRVGSMVLGALLLFSTTACVSSQVKLPSAAVGASEKALGHTEGSAVGILLFGYIPIMQNGRFERAYLEAVQNGGGNRLTDVEISERWFWGGVLNGFIFKVEGTAVANK
;
A
#
# COMPACT_ATOMS: atom_id res chain seq x y z
N MET A 1 -27.60 -27.24 12.05
CA MET A 1 -26.59 -26.29 12.59
C MET A 1 -25.23 -26.41 11.88
N ARG A 2 -24.63 -27.59 11.70
CA ARG A 2 -23.28 -27.75 11.09
C ARG A 2 -23.16 -27.24 9.64
N VAL A 3 -24.18 -27.48 8.80
CA VAL A 3 -24.16 -27.04 7.39
C VAL A 3 -24.23 -25.51 7.27
N GLY A 4 -25.06 -24.85 8.08
CA GLY A 4 -25.17 -23.39 8.09
C GLY A 4 -23.87 -22.71 8.53
N SER A 5 -23.18 -23.25 9.54
CA SER A 5 -21.87 -22.77 9.97
C SER A 5 -20.77 -23.00 8.92
N MET A 6 -20.82 -24.11 8.19
CA MET A 6 -19.90 -24.38 7.07
C MET A 6 -20.13 -23.41 5.89
N VAL A 7 -21.39 -23.15 5.52
CA VAL A 7 -21.73 -22.22 4.42
C VAL A 7 -21.34 -20.79 4.78
N LEU A 8 -21.59 -20.35 6.02
CA LEU A 8 -21.21 -19.02 6.47
C LEU A 8 -19.68 -18.86 6.53
N GLY A 9 -18.97 -19.89 7.02
CA GLY A 9 -17.51 -19.91 7.04
C GLY A 9 -16.90 -19.86 5.63
N ALA A 10 -17.46 -20.61 4.68
CA ALA A 10 -17.02 -20.57 3.29
C ALA A 10 -17.28 -19.19 2.63
N LEU A 11 -18.44 -18.58 2.87
CA LEU A 11 -18.76 -17.24 2.36
C LEU A 11 -17.77 -16.18 2.88
N LEU A 12 -17.45 -16.23 4.18
CA LEU A 12 -16.50 -15.32 4.81
C LEU A 12 -15.07 -15.48 4.24
N LEU A 13 -14.65 -16.72 3.98
CA LEU A 13 -13.36 -17.01 3.35
C LEU A 13 -13.28 -16.48 1.92
N PHE A 14 -14.34 -16.64 1.11
CA PHE A 14 -14.37 -16.06 -0.23
C PHE A 14 -14.28 -14.54 -0.18
N SER A 15 -15.01 -13.87 0.71
CA SER A 15 -14.96 -12.41 0.86
C SER A 15 -13.61 -11.85 1.34
N THR A 16 -12.64 -12.70 1.71
CA THR A 16 -11.33 -12.26 2.21
C THR A 16 -10.16 -12.75 1.36
N THR A 17 -10.41 -13.28 0.15
CA THR A 17 -9.33 -13.61 -0.77
C THR A 17 -8.65 -12.32 -1.24
N ALA A 18 -7.56 -11.96 -0.57
CA ALA A 18 -6.75 -10.82 -0.95
C ALA A 18 -5.68 -11.26 -1.95
N CYS A 19 -5.82 -10.83 -3.20
CA CYS A 19 -4.74 -10.96 -4.17
C CYS A 19 -3.70 -9.86 -3.93
N VAL A 20 -2.43 -10.23 -3.96
CA VAL A 20 -1.32 -9.27 -3.92
C VAL A 20 -0.83 -9.04 -5.35
N SER A 21 -0.64 -7.79 -5.75
CA SER A 21 -0.02 -7.46 -7.03
C SER A 21 1.45 -7.88 -7.01
N SER A 22 2.05 -8.06 -8.20
CA SER A 22 3.51 -8.11 -8.30
C SER A 22 4.11 -6.81 -7.76
N GLN A 23 5.25 -6.93 -7.09
CA GLN A 23 6.04 -5.79 -6.65
C GLN A 23 6.74 -5.14 -7.85
N VAL A 24 6.73 -3.82 -7.88
CA VAL A 24 7.45 -3.02 -8.88
C VAL A 24 8.50 -2.19 -8.18
N LYS A 25 9.77 -2.42 -8.54
CA LYS A 25 10.89 -1.58 -8.12
C LYS A 25 11.05 -0.41 -9.08
N LEU A 26 10.96 0.81 -8.55
CA LEU A 26 11.15 2.03 -9.32
C LEU A 26 12.61 2.49 -9.22
N PRO A 27 13.27 2.76 -10.36
CA PRO A 27 14.59 3.40 -10.33
C PRO A 27 14.44 4.81 -9.75
N SER A 28 15.20 5.10 -8.70
CA SER A 28 15.24 6.41 -8.05
C SER A 28 16.64 6.99 -8.09
N ALA A 29 16.76 8.31 -7.93
CA ALA A 29 18.07 8.93 -7.78
C ALA A 29 18.79 8.37 -6.55
N ALA A 30 20.06 7.96 -6.75
CA ALA A 30 20.94 7.54 -5.68
C ALA A 30 21.09 8.63 -4.60
N VAL A 31 21.62 8.26 -3.44
CA VAL A 31 21.90 9.22 -2.35
C VAL A 31 22.95 10.22 -2.83
N GLY A 32 22.60 11.50 -2.83
CA GLY A 32 23.48 12.57 -3.27
C GLY A 32 24.59 12.90 -2.27
N ALA A 33 25.59 13.67 -2.72
CA ALA A 33 26.74 14.04 -1.88
C ALA A 33 26.36 14.88 -0.65
N SER A 34 25.27 15.65 -0.71
CA SER A 34 24.72 16.46 0.38
C SER A 34 23.65 15.73 1.21
N GLU A 35 23.41 14.46 0.94
CA GLU A 35 22.38 13.66 1.58
C GLU A 35 22.98 12.51 2.39
N LYS A 36 22.19 11.93 3.28
CA LYS A 36 22.50 10.71 4.02
C LYS A 36 21.30 9.76 4.01
N ALA A 37 21.59 8.47 3.89
CA ALA A 37 20.59 7.43 4.08
C ALA A 37 20.25 7.31 5.57
N LEU A 38 18.96 7.27 5.89
CA LEU A 38 18.43 7.08 7.24
C LEU A 38 18.02 5.64 7.53
N GLY A 39 17.93 4.80 6.49
CA GLY A 39 17.56 3.39 6.59
C GLY A 39 16.24 3.08 5.89
N HIS A 40 15.86 1.80 5.91
CA HIS A 40 14.62 1.33 5.29
C HIS A 40 13.39 1.85 6.04
N THR A 41 12.35 2.18 5.29
CA THR A 41 11.06 2.68 5.79
C THR A 41 9.92 2.22 4.87
N GLU A 42 8.71 2.22 5.42
CA GLU A 42 7.49 1.84 4.73
C GLU A 42 6.31 2.72 5.12
N GLY A 43 5.33 2.81 4.23
CA GLY A 43 4.07 3.52 4.44
C GLY A 43 2.96 2.88 3.62
N SER A 44 1.71 3.04 4.06
CA SER A 44 0.57 2.38 3.44
C SER A 44 -0.72 3.18 3.44
N ALA A 45 -1.39 3.21 2.30
CA ALA A 45 -2.65 3.93 2.16
C ALA A 45 -3.74 3.04 1.57
N VAL A 46 -4.94 3.16 2.12
CA VAL A 46 -6.13 2.50 1.57
C VAL A 46 -6.82 3.42 0.57
N GLY A 47 -7.20 2.87 -0.57
CA GLY A 47 -8.14 3.45 -1.52
C GLY A 47 -9.32 2.51 -1.74
N ILE A 48 -10.51 3.06 -1.99
CA ILE A 48 -11.73 2.28 -2.18
C ILE A 48 -12.45 2.76 -3.44
N LEU A 49 -12.99 1.82 -4.21
CA LEU A 49 -13.98 2.05 -5.27
C LEU A 49 -15.33 1.49 -4.80
N LEU A 50 -16.24 2.38 -4.42
CA LEU A 50 -17.63 2.04 -4.11
C LEU A 50 -18.41 1.86 -5.42
N PHE A 51 -19.14 0.74 -5.52
CA PHE A 51 -19.81 0.27 -6.74
C PHE A 51 -18.88 0.14 -7.97
N GLY A 52 -17.56 0.16 -7.77
CA GLY A 52 -16.56 0.10 -8.83
C GLY A 52 -16.23 1.44 -9.50
N TYR A 53 -16.91 2.54 -9.19
CA TYR A 53 -16.72 3.83 -9.89
C TYR A 53 -16.74 5.08 -9.01
N ILE A 54 -17.18 5.01 -7.75
CA ILE A 54 -17.09 6.14 -6.82
C ILE A 54 -15.76 6.04 -6.06
N PRO A 55 -14.76 6.88 -6.36
CA PRO A 55 -13.46 6.83 -5.69
C PRO A 55 -13.55 7.46 -4.30
N ILE A 56 -13.30 6.67 -3.25
CA ILE A 56 -13.14 7.13 -1.88
C ILE A 56 -11.66 6.98 -1.54
N MET A 57 -10.97 8.12 -1.38
CA MET A 57 -9.53 8.15 -1.07
C MET A 57 -8.64 7.43 -2.11
N GLN A 58 -9.19 6.95 -3.22
CA GLN A 58 -8.51 6.18 -4.26
C GLN A 58 -7.46 7.02 -5.00
N ASN A 59 -7.77 8.26 -5.38
CA ASN A 59 -6.88 9.01 -6.28
C ASN A 59 -5.57 9.45 -5.63
N GLY A 60 -5.58 9.74 -4.33
CA GLY A 60 -4.39 10.15 -3.56
C GLY A 60 -3.63 9.01 -2.89
N ARG A 61 -3.97 7.75 -3.14
CA ARG A 61 -3.41 6.60 -2.39
C ARG A 61 -1.89 6.47 -2.51
N PHE A 62 -1.33 6.69 -3.71
CA PHE A 62 0.12 6.63 -3.93
C PHE A 62 0.87 7.71 -3.15
N GLU A 63 0.39 8.95 -3.23
CA GLU A 63 0.98 10.09 -2.53
C GLU A 63 0.93 9.89 -1.03
N ARG A 64 -0.21 9.47 -0.47
CA ARG A 64 -0.33 9.22 0.97
C ARG A 64 0.60 8.11 1.45
N ALA A 65 0.67 6.98 0.74
CA ALA A 65 1.56 5.88 1.11
C ALA A 65 3.05 6.30 1.04
N TYR A 66 3.42 7.06 0.01
CA TYR A 66 4.77 7.60 -0.13
C TYR A 66 5.10 8.61 0.98
N LEU A 67 4.21 9.57 1.25
CA LEU A 67 4.42 10.58 2.29
C LEU A 67 4.50 9.95 3.68
N GLU A 68 3.67 8.96 3.97
CA GLU A 68 3.75 8.20 5.22
C GLU A 68 5.10 7.49 5.35
N ALA A 69 5.59 6.84 4.30
CA ALA A 69 6.90 6.19 4.31
C ALA A 69 8.03 7.19 4.55
N VAL A 70 8.00 8.36 3.91
CA VAL A 70 8.98 9.44 4.12
C VAL A 70 8.92 9.97 5.55
N GLN A 71 7.71 10.19 6.08
CA GLN A 71 7.49 10.67 7.44
C GLN A 71 7.97 9.66 8.49
N ASN A 72 7.64 8.38 8.33
CA ASN A 72 8.10 7.29 9.20
C ASN A 72 9.62 7.18 9.23
N GLY A 73 10.27 7.40 8.08
CA GLY A 73 11.73 7.38 7.98
C GLY A 73 12.42 8.68 8.40
N GLY A 74 11.67 9.74 8.75
CA GLY A 74 12.22 11.06 9.07
C GLY A 74 12.99 11.72 7.93
N GLY A 75 12.73 11.31 6.68
CA GLY A 75 13.45 11.73 5.49
C GLY A 75 12.82 12.93 4.78
N ASN A 76 13.50 13.39 3.73
CA ASN A 76 12.95 14.31 2.74
C ASN A 76 12.37 13.58 1.51
N ARG A 77 12.90 12.38 1.21
CA ARG A 77 12.47 11.53 0.09
C ARG A 77 12.86 10.06 0.33
N LEU A 78 12.44 9.19 -0.57
CA LEU A 78 12.91 7.80 -0.64
C LEU A 78 13.90 7.59 -1.80
N THR A 79 14.75 6.57 -1.66
CA THR A 79 15.48 5.88 -2.73
C THR A 79 15.19 4.38 -2.68
N ASP A 80 15.48 3.65 -3.76
CA ASP A 80 15.19 2.22 -3.91
C ASP A 80 13.72 1.89 -3.64
N VAL A 81 12.82 2.68 -4.26
CA VAL A 81 11.38 2.59 -3.99
C VAL A 81 10.81 1.31 -4.56
N GLU A 82 10.07 0.59 -3.72
CA GLU A 82 9.29 -0.59 -4.08
C GLU A 82 7.82 -0.33 -3.78
N ILE A 83 6.95 -0.68 -4.74
CA ILE A 83 5.51 -0.51 -4.62
C ILE A 83 4.84 -1.87 -4.73
N SER A 84 3.92 -2.13 -3.80
CA SER A 84 3.00 -3.26 -3.84
C SER A 84 1.58 -2.83 -3.52
N GLU A 85 0.62 -3.64 -3.97
CA GLU A 85 -0.80 -3.42 -3.73
C GLU A 85 -1.46 -4.74 -3.28
N ARG A 86 -2.30 -4.68 -2.25
CA ARG A 86 -3.19 -5.78 -1.87
C ARG A 86 -4.63 -5.39 -2.12
N TRP A 87 -5.36 -6.30 -2.73
CA TRP A 87 -6.76 -6.09 -3.07
C TRP A 87 -7.63 -6.78 -2.04
N PHE A 88 -8.76 -6.18 -1.71
CA PHE A 88 -9.82 -6.85 -0.97
C PHE A 88 -11.15 -6.41 -1.55
N TRP A 89 -12.17 -7.25 -1.40
CA TRP A 89 -13.50 -6.95 -1.87
C TRP A 89 -14.50 -7.22 -0.75
N GLY A 90 -15.58 -6.47 -0.71
CA GLY A 90 -16.60 -6.61 0.32
C GLY A 90 -17.92 -6.08 -0.21
N GLY A 91 -18.83 -6.98 -0.61
CA GLY A 91 -20.09 -6.61 -1.23
C GLY A 91 -19.88 -5.67 -2.42
N VAL A 92 -20.26 -4.40 -2.26
CA VAL A 92 -20.16 -3.35 -3.30
C VAL A 92 -18.84 -2.56 -3.27
N LEU A 93 -17.91 -2.92 -2.39
CA LEU A 93 -16.63 -2.25 -2.21
C LEU A 93 -15.50 -3.05 -2.85
N ASN A 94 -14.65 -2.36 -3.61
CA ASN A 94 -13.33 -2.84 -4.00
C ASN A 94 -12.30 -1.98 -3.26
N GLY A 95 -11.52 -2.60 -2.41
CA GLY A 95 -10.51 -1.93 -1.59
C GLY A 95 -9.10 -2.30 -2.05
N PHE A 96 -8.21 -1.32 -1.95
CA PHE A 96 -6.83 -1.42 -2.39
C PHE A 96 -5.93 -0.87 -1.29
N ILE A 97 -5.09 -1.73 -0.72
CA ILE A 97 -4.06 -1.34 0.26
C ILE A 97 -2.76 -1.18 -0.52
N PHE A 98 -2.36 0.08 -0.72
CA PHE A 98 -1.08 0.42 -1.34
C PHE A 98 0.00 0.47 -0.29
N LYS A 99 1.12 -0.18 -0.56
CA LYS A 99 2.31 -0.12 0.28
C LYS A 99 3.47 0.42 -0.56
N VAL A 100 4.18 1.39 0.01
CA VAL A 100 5.39 1.96 -0.55
C VAL A 100 6.51 1.73 0.45
N GLU A 101 7.61 1.19 -0.02
CA GLU A 101 8.79 0.88 0.78
C GLU A 101 10.02 1.46 0.10
N GLY A 102 11.07 1.72 0.87
CA GLY A 102 12.34 2.21 0.33
C GLY A 102 13.30 2.63 1.43
N THR A 103 14.41 3.25 1.04
CA THR A 103 15.35 3.85 1.99
C THR A 103 15.09 5.34 2.12
N ALA A 104 14.83 5.82 3.33
CA ALA A 104 14.68 7.24 3.62
C ALA A 104 16.01 7.97 3.44
N VAL A 105 15.94 9.15 2.86
CA VAL A 105 17.10 10.02 2.60
C VAL A 105 16.78 11.40 3.13
N ALA A 106 17.73 11.99 3.87
CA ALA A 106 17.64 13.37 4.34
C ALA A 106 18.89 14.16 3.98
N ASN A 107 18.76 15.49 3.99
CA ASN A 107 19.91 16.37 3.90
C ASN A 107 20.85 16.18 5.11
N LYS A 108 22.14 16.39 4.88
CA LYS A 108 23.17 16.25 5.92
C LYS A 108 22.95 17.22 7.07
#